data_AF-A0A086ANG4-F1
#
_entry.id   AF-A0A086ANG4-F1
#
_cell.length_a   1.000
_cell.length_b   1.000
_cell.length_c   1.000
_cell.angle_alpha   90.00
_cell.angle_beta   90.00
_cell.angle_gamma   90.00
#
_symmetry.space_group_name_H-M   'P 1'
#
loop_
_entity.id
_entity.type
_entity.pdbx_description
1 polymer ?
#
loop_
_entity_poly.entity_id
_entity_poly.type
_entity_poly.pdbx_seq_one_letter_code
_entity_poly.pdbx_strand_id
1 'polypeptide(L)'
;MRFLKIIIALFFLTSIKSFATAQVPDYLIIEKDTLVIQGNPLEGYFKNHPIPENLITSLSTANWRGYIAYFKFLDGNLVVENIYKEDRKENDNGKSSFFLTSIYKDIFGSNANFKCDFYSGLLICPSGKIIEYVHMGYSSLYENYNLIEIKNGVSIKSKKMTGDEFRSFKKGYFKYFKKTDEYKLKAKEFRDMIIESNLSNDGFRTGSAGTGKENESLKKKDAEFKVDKQVDSFMFIYLNDYIKTIEIPTTN
;
A
#
# COMPACT_ATOMS: atom_id res chain seq x y z
N MET A 1 -9.33 -55.08 -18.90
CA MET A 1 -8.70 -53.79 -19.26
C MET A 1 -8.53 -52.96 -18.00
N ARG A 2 -7.35 -53.05 -17.40
CA ARG A 2 -6.82 -52.11 -16.39
C ARG A 2 -6.51 -50.79 -17.11
N PHE A 3 -6.33 -49.69 -16.39
CA PHE A 3 -6.05 -48.32 -16.87
C PHE A 3 -7.23 -47.34 -16.99
N LEU A 4 -8.14 -47.35 -16.01
CA LEU A 4 -8.96 -46.16 -15.73
C LEU A 4 -9.05 -45.89 -14.23
N LYS A 5 -7.89 -45.75 -13.59
CA LYS A 5 -7.74 -45.14 -12.26
C LYS A 5 -6.43 -44.36 -12.30
N ILE A 6 -6.46 -43.15 -11.75
CA ILE A 6 -5.32 -42.22 -11.58
C ILE A 6 -5.11 -41.25 -12.75
N ILE A 7 -6.07 -40.35 -12.98
CA ILE A 7 -5.78 -38.92 -13.23
C ILE A 7 -6.84 -38.09 -12.46
N ILE A 8 -6.96 -38.35 -11.16
CA ILE A 8 -7.65 -37.47 -10.20
C ILE A 8 -6.60 -37.14 -9.14
N ALA A 9 -5.62 -36.34 -9.54
CA ALA A 9 -4.59 -35.82 -8.66
C ALA A 9 -3.88 -34.63 -9.32
N LEU A 10 -4.62 -33.65 -9.86
CA LEU A 10 -4.00 -32.38 -10.29
C LEU A 10 -5.00 -31.22 -10.45
N PHE A 11 -5.98 -31.07 -9.55
CA PHE A 11 -6.83 -29.87 -9.52
C PHE A 11 -7.00 -29.26 -8.13
N PHE A 12 -6.10 -29.61 -7.20
CA PHE A 12 -5.89 -28.88 -5.95
C PHE A 12 -4.42 -28.44 -5.95
N LEU A 13 -4.17 -27.14 -5.76
CA LEU A 13 -2.87 -26.45 -5.70
C LEU A 13 -2.37 -25.74 -6.97
N THR A 14 -3.22 -24.94 -7.59
CA THR A 14 -2.72 -23.70 -8.24
C THR A 14 -3.54 -22.51 -7.79
N SER A 15 -3.45 -22.17 -6.51
CA SER A 15 -3.47 -20.74 -6.17
C SER A 15 -2.23 -20.15 -6.84
N ILE A 16 -2.40 -19.60 -8.04
CA ILE A 16 -1.37 -18.80 -8.68
C ILE A 16 -1.05 -17.71 -7.66
N LYS A 17 0.08 -17.86 -6.96
CA LYS A 17 0.62 -16.80 -6.12
C LYS A 17 1.04 -15.73 -7.11
N SER A 18 0.12 -14.82 -7.43
CA SER A 18 0.48 -13.61 -8.14
C SER A 18 1.48 -12.88 -7.26
N PHE A 19 2.75 -12.89 -7.68
CA PHE A 19 3.83 -12.21 -6.97
C PHE A 19 3.74 -10.72 -7.33
N ALA A 20 2.84 -9.99 -6.69
CA ALA A 20 2.70 -8.55 -6.88
C ALA A 20 3.87 -7.82 -6.21
N THR A 21 4.85 -7.33 -6.96
CA THR A 21 6.07 -6.68 -6.42
C THR A 21 5.74 -5.56 -5.44
N ALA A 22 6.35 -5.55 -4.25
CA ALA A 22 6.07 -4.48 -3.27
C ALA A 22 6.45 -3.12 -3.85
N GLN A 23 5.62 -2.10 -3.58
CA GLN A 23 5.86 -0.75 -4.07
C GLN A 23 7.15 -0.18 -3.50
N VAL A 24 8.00 0.41 -4.35
CA VAL A 24 9.20 1.14 -3.93
C VAL A 24 8.80 2.30 -2.99
N PRO A 25 9.44 2.42 -1.82
CA PRO A 25 9.06 3.43 -0.84
C PRO A 25 9.52 4.82 -1.25
N ASP A 26 8.94 5.81 -0.58
CA ASP A 26 9.53 7.15 -0.48
C ASP A 26 10.54 7.19 0.68
N TYR A 27 11.33 8.26 0.74
CA TYR A 27 12.43 8.38 1.69
C TYR A 27 12.36 9.67 2.51
N LEU A 28 12.75 9.60 3.77
CA LEU A 28 12.87 10.74 4.69
C LEU A 28 14.34 10.91 5.08
N ILE A 29 14.93 12.03 4.72
CA ILE A 29 16.30 12.41 5.08
C ILE A 29 16.28 13.07 6.46
N ILE A 30 17.04 12.52 7.39
CA ILE A 30 17.24 13.07 8.74
C ILE A 30 18.75 13.14 8.99
N GLU A 31 19.27 14.37 9.03
CA GLU A 31 20.70 14.64 9.18
C GLU A 31 21.55 13.91 8.12
N LYS A 32 22.25 12.84 8.53
CA LYS A 32 23.11 12.00 7.67
C LYS A 32 22.47 10.65 7.34
N ASP A 33 21.26 10.39 7.84
CA ASP A 33 20.54 9.14 7.63
C ASP A 33 19.38 9.34 6.65
N THR A 34 18.95 8.26 6.01
CA THR A 34 17.82 8.24 5.07
C THR A 34 16.91 7.08 5.42
N LEU A 35 15.76 7.41 5.99
CA LEU A 35 14.77 6.44 6.41
C LEU A 35 13.81 6.11 5.27
N VAL A 36 13.42 4.84 5.18
CA VAL A 36 12.32 4.39 4.32
C VAL A 36 10.99 4.87 4.91
N ILE A 37 10.02 5.23 4.07
CA ILE A 37 8.64 5.55 4.48
C ILE A 37 7.71 4.44 3.98
N GLN A 38 6.97 3.81 4.90
CA GLN A 38 5.90 2.86 4.58
C GLN A 38 4.57 3.56 4.31
N GLY A 39 4.53 4.38 3.26
CA GLY A 39 3.36 5.13 2.82
C GLY A 39 3.68 6.09 1.67
N ASN A 40 2.69 6.86 1.23
CA ASN A 40 2.82 7.75 0.07
C ASN A 40 2.40 9.20 0.39
N PRO A 41 3.29 10.02 1.00
CA PRO A 41 2.91 11.35 1.48
C PRO A 41 2.35 12.28 0.38
N LEU A 42 2.83 12.17 -0.86
CA LEU A 42 2.37 13.01 -1.98
C LEU A 42 1.08 12.54 -2.66
N GLU A 43 0.55 11.37 -2.32
CA GLU A 43 -0.63 10.82 -3.01
C GLU A 43 -1.86 11.74 -2.87
N GLY A 44 -2.06 12.33 -1.70
CA GLY A 44 -3.13 13.29 -1.46
C GLY A 44 -3.00 14.56 -2.31
N TYR A 45 -1.76 15.03 -2.55
CA TYR A 45 -1.50 16.19 -3.40
C TYR A 45 -1.79 15.89 -4.87
N PHE A 46 -1.33 14.74 -5.36
CA PHE A 46 -1.49 14.35 -6.77
C PHE A 46 -2.92 13.96 -7.15
N LYS A 47 -3.81 13.69 -6.18
CA LYS A 47 -5.26 13.57 -6.45
C LYS A 47 -5.85 14.84 -7.05
N ASN A 48 -5.37 16.01 -6.61
CA ASN A 48 -5.84 17.32 -7.09
C ASN A 48 -4.89 17.96 -8.11
N HIS A 49 -3.66 17.44 -8.22
CA HIS A 49 -2.64 17.93 -9.15
C HIS A 49 -2.02 16.74 -9.90
N PRO A 50 -2.75 16.08 -10.82
CA PRO A 50 -2.27 14.87 -11.47
C PRO A 50 -0.91 15.10 -12.14
N ILE A 51 0.00 14.13 -11.98
CA ILE A 51 1.30 14.18 -12.65
C ILE A 51 1.08 13.93 -14.15
N PRO A 52 1.61 14.80 -15.05
CA PRO A 52 1.61 14.53 -16.48
C PRO A 52 2.22 13.16 -16.80
N GLU A 53 1.56 12.35 -17.64
CA GLU A 53 1.98 10.98 -17.94
C GLU A 53 3.41 10.89 -18.49
N ASN A 54 3.85 11.90 -19.22
CA ASN A 54 5.21 11.99 -19.78
C ASN A 54 6.30 12.22 -18.72
N LEU A 55 5.93 12.58 -17.49
CA LEU A 55 6.86 12.83 -16.38
C LEU A 55 7.02 11.63 -15.44
N ILE A 56 6.26 10.55 -15.64
CA ILE A 56 6.39 9.31 -14.87
C ILE A 56 6.78 8.16 -15.78
N THR A 57 7.48 7.18 -15.23
CA THR A 57 7.86 5.99 -15.98
C THR A 57 7.85 4.77 -15.07
N SER A 58 7.24 3.69 -15.54
CA SER A 58 7.15 2.42 -14.82
C SER A 58 8.13 1.41 -15.44
N LEU A 59 9.43 1.69 -15.32
CA LEU A 59 10.47 0.76 -15.81
C LEU A 59 10.61 -0.46 -14.89
N SER A 60 10.45 -0.26 -13.58
CA SER A 60 10.43 -1.31 -12.57
C SER A 60 9.02 -1.82 -12.30
N THR A 61 8.86 -3.15 -12.16
CA THR A 61 7.60 -3.75 -11.67
C THR A 61 7.31 -3.40 -10.22
N ALA A 62 8.27 -2.81 -9.50
CA ALA A 62 8.12 -2.33 -8.12
C ALA A 62 7.69 -0.85 -8.03
N ASN A 63 7.73 -0.07 -9.12
CA ASN A 63 7.42 1.36 -9.09
C ASN A 63 6.10 1.69 -9.79
N TRP A 64 4.99 1.27 -9.20
CA TRP A 64 3.65 1.43 -9.75
C TRP A 64 3.20 2.90 -9.84
N ARG A 65 3.74 3.75 -8.97
CA ARG A 65 3.47 5.21 -8.98
C ARG A 65 4.26 5.95 -10.05
N GLY A 66 5.32 5.34 -10.59
CA GLY A 66 6.21 5.93 -11.59
C GLY A 66 7.13 7.05 -11.06
N TYR A 67 7.19 7.25 -9.74
CA TYR A 67 8.11 8.18 -9.09
C TYR A 67 8.56 7.69 -7.70
N ILE A 68 9.66 8.26 -7.22
CA ILE A 68 10.22 8.08 -5.87
C ILE A 68 10.46 9.47 -5.27
N ALA A 69 9.84 9.76 -4.14
CA ALA A 69 9.98 11.05 -3.46
C ALA A 69 10.96 10.97 -2.28
N TYR A 70 11.70 12.06 -2.09
CA TYR A 70 12.58 12.30 -0.95
C TYR A 70 12.08 13.51 -0.20
N PHE A 71 11.97 13.38 1.11
CA PHE A 71 11.50 14.41 2.02
C PHE A 71 12.58 14.76 3.03
N LYS A 72 12.47 15.93 3.64
CA LYS A 72 13.25 16.34 4.82
C LYS A 72 12.41 17.25 5.70
N PHE A 73 12.89 17.51 6.91
CA PHE A 73 12.34 18.57 7.75
C PHE A 73 13.14 19.85 7.61
N LEU A 74 12.45 20.97 7.39
CA LEU A 74 12.98 22.32 7.51
C LEU A 74 12.17 23.10 8.54
N ASP A 75 12.83 23.49 9.64
CA ASP A 75 12.21 24.20 10.76
C ASP A 75 10.91 23.50 11.25
N GLY A 76 10.95 22.16 11.34
CA GLY A 76 9.82 21.32 11.74
C GLY A 76 8.77 21.04 10.67
N ASN A 77 8.87 21.66 9.48
CA ASN A 77 7.96 21.44 8.36
C ASN A 77 8.49 20.32 7.45
N LEU A 78 7.63 19.37 7.11
CA LEU A 78 7.89 18.36 6.09
C LEU A 78 7.91 19.06 4.72
N VAL A 79 9.02 18.95 4.02
CA VAL A 79 9.18 19.48 2.66
C VAL A 79 9.65 18.40 1.71
N VAL A 80 9.33 18.54 0.43
CA VAL A 80 9.89 17.70 -0.62
C VAL A 80 11.31 18.19 -0.91
N GLU A 81 12.29 17.32 -0.70
CA GLU A 81 13.68 17.53 -1.11
C GLU A 81 13.83 17.29 -2.61
N ASN A 82 13.29 16.17 -3.10
CA ASN A 82 13.33 15.84 -4.51
C ASN A 82 12.23 14.84 -4.87
N ILE A 83 11.92 14.74 -6.16
CA ILE A 83 11.10 13.68 -6.74
C ILE A 83 11.81 13.18 -7.99
N TYR A 84 11.95 11.86 -8.09
CA TYR A 84 12.67 11.20 -9.17
C TYR A 84 11.76 10.27 -9.95
N LYS A 85 12.00 10.16 -11.25
CA LYS A 85 11.52 9.03 -12.07
C LYS A 85 12.69 8.09 -12.38
N GLU A 86 12.36 6.84 -12.65
CA GLU A 86 13.32 5.89 -13.21
C GLU A 86 13.48 6.15 -14.71
N ASP A 87 14.73 6.24 -15.17
CA ASP A 87 15.08 6.37 -16.58
C ASP A 87 16.06 5.27 -17.01
N ARG A 88 16.07 5.00 -18.32
CA ARG A 88 16.96 4.05 -18.97
C ARG A 88 17.71 4.74 -20.10
N LYS A 89 19.02 4.50 -20.17
CA LYS A 89 19.86 4.85 -21.31
C LYS A 89 20.49 3.60 -21.86
N GLU A 90 20.47 3.45 -23.17
CA GLU A 90 21.21 2.42 -23.89
C GLU A 90 22.49 3.02 -24.45
N ASN A 91 23.60 2.30 -24.34
CA ASN A 91 24.85 2.70 -24.97
C ASN A 91 24.99 2.08 -26.38
N ASP A 92 25.99 2.52 -27.13
CA ASP A 92 26.22 2.07 -28.52
C ASP A 92 26.46 0.55 -28.65
N ASN A 93 26.76 -0.13 -27.54
CA ASN A 93 26.95 -1.58 -27.48
C ASN A 93 25.67 -2.35 -27.07
N GLY A 94 24.51 -1.68 -27.04
CA GLY A 94 23.22 -2.26 -26.65
C GLY A 94 23.06 -2.53 -25.15
N LYS A 95 24.00 -2.07 -24.31
CA LYS A 95 23.92 -2.25 -22.85
C LYS A 95 23.09 -1.13 -22.24
N SER A 96 22.11 -1.52 -21.44
CA SER A 96 21.23 -0.59 -20.74
C SER A 96 21.70 -0.28 -19.33
N SER A 97 21.65 0.99 -18.96
CA SER A 97 21.83 1.46 -17.58
C SER A 97 20.57 2.17 -17.09
N PHE A 98 20.17 1.86 -15.86
CA PHE A 98 19.06 2.50 -15.17
C PHE A 98 19.59 3.56 -14.20
N PHE A 99 18.90 4.69 -14.13
CA PHE A 99 19.26 5.80 -13.24
C PHE A 99 18.00 6.57 -12.82
N LEU A 100 18.16 7.44 -11.83
CA LEU A 100 17.10 8.33 -11.37
C LEU A 100 17.28 9.72 -11.98
N THR A 101 16.22 10.25 -12.57
CA THR A 101 16.17 11.62 -13.09
C THR A 101 15.24 12.45 -12.21
N SER A 102 15.74 13.59 -11.73
CA SER A 102 14.91 14.52 -10.95
C SER A 102 13.86 15.14 -11.88
N ILE A 103 12.61 15.08 -11.45
CA ILE A 103 11.47 15.76 -12.09
C ILE A 103 10.94 16.90 -11.23
N TYR A 104 11.71 17.33 -10.21
CA TYR A 104 11.24 18.29 -9.21
C TYR A 104 10.79 19.61 -9.83
N LYS A 105 11.58 20.16 -10.75
CA LYS A 105 11.26 21.43 -11.42
C LYS A 105 10.03 21.31 -12.31
N ASP A 106 9.79 20.15 -12.91
CA ASP A 106 8.63 19.91 -13.75
C ASP A 106 7.34 19.82 -12.92
N ILE A 107 7.42 19.36 -11.67
CA ILE A 107 6.28 19.20 -10.77
C ILE A 107 6.03 20.45 -9.91
N PHE A 108 7.08 21.04 -9.34
CA PHE A 108 6.98 22.11 -8.33
C PHE A 108 7.58 23.46 -8.80
N GLY A 109 8.06 23.54 -10.04
CA GLY A 109 8.66 24.75 -10.60
C GLY A 109 9.93 25.17 -9.86
N SER A 110 10.06 26.47 -9.57
CA SER A 110 11.20 27.04 -8.83
C SER A 110 11.04 27.01 -7.31
N ASN A 111 10.00 26.37 -6.77
CA ASN A 111 9.80 26.28 -5.33
C ASN A 111 10.80 25.31 -4.70
N ALA A 112 11.93 25.82 -4.21
CA ALA A 112 13.02 25.00 -3.68
C ALA A 112 12.68 24.20 -2.41
N ASN A 113 11.60 24.54 -1.71
CA ASN A 113 11.20 23.92 -0.45
C ASN A 113 9.68 23.68 -0.44
N PHE A 114 9.19 22.91 -1.43
CA PHE A 114 7.76 22.61 -1.52
C PHE A 114 7.25 21.99 -0.22
N LYS A 115 6.45 22.76 0.54
CA LYS A 115 5.93 22.36 1.85
C LYS A 115 4.76 21.41 1.70
N CYS A 116 4.76 20.36 2.51
CA CYS A 116 3.69 19.37 2.54
C CYS A 116 2.54 19.79 3.49
N ASP A 117 2.08 21.04 3.42
CA ASP A 117 1.07 21.59 4.35
C ASP A 117 -0.29 20.88 4.24
N PHE A 118 -0.53 20.17 3.13
CA PHE A 118 -1.70 19.32 2.91
C PHE A 118 -1.63 17.96 3.64
N TYR A 119 -0.44 17.55 4.10
CA TYR A 119 -0.24 16.22 4.69
C TYR A 119 -0.53 16.24 6.19
N SER A 120 -1.47 15.40 6.62
CA SER A 120 -1.71 15.05 8.02
C SER A 120 -1.81 13.54 8.14
N GLY A 121 -0.87 12.93 8.86
CA GLY A 121 -0.67 11.49 8.82
C GLY A 121 0.48 11.04 9.69
N LEU A 122 0.69 9.73 9.73
CA LEU A 122 1.83 9.14 10.39
C LEU A 122 2.89 8.70 9.38
N LEU A 123 4.10 9.28 9.46
CA LEU A 123 5.25 8.71 8.77
C LEU A 123 5.72 7.50 9.56
N ILE A 124 5.61 6.32 8.93
CA ILE A 124 6.02 5.04 9.50
C ILE A 124 7.34 4.65 8.86
N CYS A 125 8.44 4.76 9.63
CA CYS A 125 9.78 4.54 9.13
C CYS A 125 10.42 3.28 9.73
N PRO A 126 10.37 2.12 9.04
CA PRO A 126 10.97 0.88 9.53
C PRO A 126 12.51 0.92 9.47
N SER A 127 13.16 0.14 10.31
CA SER A 127 14.60 -0.13 10.24
C SER A 127 14.95 -1.52 10.79
N GLY A 128 16.15 -1.99 10.45
CA GLY A 128 16.60 -3.35 10.76
C GLY A 128 16.10 -4.39 9.75
N LYS A 129 16.15 -5.66 10.14
CA LYS A 129 15.75 -6.78 9.27
C LYS A 129 14.23 -6.88 9.15
N ILE A 130 13.78 -7.44 8.02
CA ILE A 130 12.39 -7.88 7.86
C ILE A 130 12.16 -9.10 8.75
N ILE A 131 11.20 -9.00 9.68
CA ILE A 131 10.75 -10.09 10.54
C ILE A 131 9.68 -10.92 9.82
N GLU A 132 8.76 -10.26 9.12
CA GLU A 132 7.64 -10.90 8.43
C GLU A 132 7.43 -10.24 7.07
N TYR A 133 7.62 -11.01 6.00
CA TYR A 133 7.47 -10.50 4.64
C TYR A 133 6.00 -10.55 4.21
N VAL A 134 5.47 -9.39 3.79
CA VAL A 134 4.18 -9.28 3.13
C VAL A 134 4.37 -8.55 1.81
N HIS A 135 3.93 -9.18 0.74
CA HIS A 135 4.20 -8.72 -0.62
C HIS A 135 3.43 -7.48 -1.03
N MET A 136 2.22 -7.30 -0.47
CA MET A 136 1.28 -6.24 -0.86
C MET A 136 1.58 -4.93 -0.13
N GLY A 137 1.82 -3.88 -0.92
CA GLY A 137 2.04 -2.52 -0.42
C GLY A 137 3.19 -2.45 0.59
N TYR A 138 2.96 -1.75 1.69
CA TYR A 138 3.95 -1.51 2.75
C TYR A 138 3.75 -2.39 3.99
N SER A 139 3.19 -3.59 3.83
CA SER A 139 2.75 -4.42 4.96
C SER A 139 3.81 -5.28 5.64
N SER A 140 5.05 -5.32 5.14
CA SER A 140 6.12 -6.10 5.77
C SER A 140 6.47 -5.56 7.16
N LEU A 141 6.77 -6.47 8.10
CA LEU A 141 7.16 -6.14 9.47
C LEU A 141 8.69 -6.12 9.62
N TYR A 142 9.20 -5.16 10.39
CA TYR A 142 10.63 -4.95 10.63
C TYR A 142 10.96 -4.98 12.12
N GLU A 143 12.25 -5.09 12.45
CA GLU A 143 12.74 -5.11 13.84
C GLU A 143 12.40 -3.84 14.62
N ASN A 144 12.50 -2.67 13.99
CA ASN A 144 12.31 -1.38 14.64
C ASN A 144 11.54 -0.40 13.76
N TYR A 145 10.93 0.58 14.40
CA TYR A 145 10.13 1.63 13.76
C TYR A 145 10.39 2.98 14.42
N ASN A 146 10.57 4.00 13.59
CA ASN A 146 10.43 5.40 13.97
C ASN A 146 9.09 5.91 13.44
N LEU A 147 8.20 6.33 14.32
CA LEU A 147 6.90 6.89 13.97
C LEU A 147 6.96 8.40 14.16
N ILE A 148 6.53 9.18 13.17
CA ILE A 148 6.55 10.64 13.22
C ILE A 148 5.16 11.15 12.81
N GLU A 149 4.46 11.74 13.77
CA GLU A 149 3.13 12.31 13.57
C GLU A 149 3.25 13.69 12.94
N ILE A 150 2.58 13.86 11.80
CA ILE A 150 2.55 15.09 11.03
C ILE A 150 1.13 15.65 11.06
N LYS A 151 1.02 16.95 11.36
CA LYS A 151 -0.24 17.70 11.30
C LYS A 151 -0.04 18.93 10.43
N ASN A 152 -0.76 18.99 9.32
CA ASN A 152 -0.69 20.08 8.32
C ASN A 152 0.76 20.39 7.94
N GLY A 153 1.53 19.36 7.57
CA GLY A 153 2.94 19.47 7.22
C GLY A 153 3.91 19.63 8.38
N VAL A 154 3.45 19.84 9.63
CA VAL A 154 4.33 20.06 10.78
C VAL A 154 4.52 18.79 11.59
N SER A 155 5.77 18.44 11.90
CA SER A 155 6.08 17.35 12.84
C SER A 155 5.72 17.77 14.26
N ILE A 156 4.82 17.02 14.90
CA ILE A 156 4.32 17.35 16.24
C ILE A 156 4.72 16.34 17.31
N LYS A 157 5.00 15.10 16.93
CA LYS A 157 5.38 14.05 17.88
C LYS A 157 6.15 12.95 17.18
N SER A 158 7.07 12.31 17.90
CA SER A 158 7.74 11.10 17.41
C SER A 158 7.79 10.03 18.49
N LYS A 159 7.84 8.76 18.06
CA LYS A 159 7.94 7.61 18.96
C LYS A 159 8.69 6.48 18.28
N LYS A 160 9.63 5.87 18.99
CA LYS A 160 10.28 4.63 18.57
C LYS A 160 9.48 3.44 19.09
N MET A 161 9.42 2.38 18.29
CA MET A 161 8.80 1.10 18.64
C MET A 161 9.65 -0.05 18.11
N THR A 162 9.66 -1.15 18.83
CA THR A 162 10.06 -2.47 18.31
C THR A 162 9.00 -3.00 17.34
N GLY A 163 9.34 -4.02 16.55
CA GLY A 163 8.40 -4.68 15.65
C GLY A 163 7.16 -5.23 16.35
N ASP A 164 7.30 -5.79 17.56
CA ASP A 164 6.17 -6.34 18.32
C ASP A 164 5.26 -5.25 18.91
N GLU A 165 5.84 -4.14 19.37
CA GLU A 165 5.07 -2.95 19.79
C GLU A 165 4.31 -2.36 18.60
N PHE A 166 4.96 -2.20 17.44
CA PHE A 166 4.32 -1.69 16.23
C PHE A 166 3.21 -2.62 15.73
N ARG A 167 3.42 -3.94 15.74
CA ARG A 167 2.39 -4.93 15.40
C ARG A 167 1.17 -4.81 16.32
N SER A 168 1.41 -4.64 17.62
CA SER A 168 0.34 -4.47 18.63
C SER A 168 -0.41 -3.16 18.42
N PHE A 169 0.32 -2.07 18.18
CA PHE A 169 -0.23 -0.77 17.82
C PHE A 169 -1.10 -0.86 16.56
N LYS A 170 -0.60 -1.44 15.47
CA LYS A 170 -1.34 -1.60 14.19
C LYS A 170 -2.65 -2.36 14.39
N LYS A 171 -2.65 -3.44 15.18
CA LYS A 171 -3.88 -4.18 15.54
C LYS A 171 -4.85 -3.34 16.36
N GLY A 172 -4.36 -2.59 17.35
CA GLY A 172 -5.17 -1.70 18.17
C GLY A 172 -5.79 -0.57 17.35
N TYR A 173 -4.98 0.08 16.53
CA TYR A 173 -5.42 1.15 15.64
C TYR A 173 -6.46 0.65 14.63
N PHE A 174 -6.30 -0.55 14.08
CA PHE A 174 -7.31 -1.13 13.18
C PHE A 174 -8.66 -1.29 13.87
N LYS A 175 -8.69 -1.79 15.11
CA LYS A 175 -9.93 -1.92 15.90
C LYS A 175 -10.61 -0.57 16.12
N TYR A 176 -9.84 0.49 16.35
CA TYR A 176 -10.34 1.85 16.40
C TYR A 176 -10.87 2.30 15.04
N PHE A 177 -10.06 2.15 13.99
CA PHE A 177 -10.38 2.59 12.63
C PHE A 177 -11.69 2.00 12.13
N LYS A 178 -11.96 0.72 12.41
CA LYS A 178 -13.23 0.04 12.09
C LYS A 178 -14.49 0.75 12.63
N LYS A 179 -14.36 1.60 13.64
CA LYS A 179 -15.47 2.36 14.24
C LYS A 179 -15.70 3.73 13.58
N THR A 180 -14.77 4.18 12.73
CA THR A 180 -14.81 5.50 12.09
C THR A 180 -15.71 5.50 10.85
N ASP A 181 -16.24 6.67 10.48
CA ASP A 181 -17.00 6.82 9.23
C ASP A 181 -16.11 6.67 7.98
N GLU A 182 -14.83 7.03 8.10
CA GLU A 182 -13.83 6.81 7.05
C GLU A 182 -13.70 5.32 6.71
N TYR A 183 -13.68 4.45 7.72
CA TYR A 183 -13.70 3.01 7.48
C TYR A 183 -14.96 2.56 6.76
N LYS A 184 -16.14 3.05 7.16
CA LYS A 184 -17.41 2.66 6.52
C LYS A 184 -17.42 3.04 5.04
N LEU A 185 -16.92 4.24 4.71
CA LEU A 185 -16.81 4.70 3.33
C LEU A 185 -15.86 3.82 2.52
N LYS A 186 -14.65 3.57 3.03
CA LYS A 186 -13.66 2.72 2.35
C LYS A 186 -14.11 1.28 2.22
N ALA A 187 -14.67 0.70 3.27
CA ALA A 187 -15.20 -0.66 3.24
C ALA A 187 -16.30 -0.82 2.18
N LYS A 188 -17.13 0.21 1.98
CA LYS A 188 -18.13 0.22 0.89
C LYS A 188 -17.46 0.26 -0.48
N GLU A 189 -16.54 1.20 -0.71
CA GLU A 189 -15.78 1.30 -1.98
C GLU A 189 -15.12 -0.03 -2.36
N PHE A 190 -14.47 -0.70 -1.40
CA PHE A 190 -13.84 -2.01 -1.65
C PHE A 190 -14.84 -3.13 -1.86
N ARG A 191 -15.97 -3.13 -1.15
CA ARG A 191 -17.02 -4.12 -1.35
C ARG A 191 -17.57 -4.04 -2.77
N ASP A 192 -17.85 -2.82 -3.26
CA ASP A 192 -18.39 -2.58 -4.59
C ASP A 192 -17.39 -3.06 -5.67
N MET A 193 -16.09 -2.75 -5.52
CA MET A 193 -15.02 -3.23 -6.40
C MET A 193 -14.91 -4.76 -6.43
N ILE A 194 -15.01 -5.43 -5.27
CA ILE A 194 -14.97 -6.90 -5.20
C ILE A 194 -16.17 -7.50 -5.93
N ILE A 195 -17.37 -6.95 -5.74
CA ILE A 195 -18.59 -7.43 -6.40
C ILE A 195 -18.45 -7.29 -7.93
N GLU A 196 -18.00 -6.14 -8.43
CA GLU A 196 -17.75 -5.91 -9.86
C GLU A 196 -16.75 -6.91 -10.42
N SER A 197 -15.63 -7.14 -9.72
CA SER A 197 -14.60 -8.10 -10.15
C SER A 197 -15.13 -9.54 -10.19
N ASN A 198 -15.98 -9.93 -9.24
CA ASN A 198 -16.57 -11.27 -9.21
C ASN A 198 -17.57 -11.46 -10.35
N LEU A 199 -18.41 -10.45 -10.65
CA LEU A 199 -19.34 -10.47 -11.77
C LEU A 199 -18.62 -10.61 -13.12
N SER A 200 -17.46 -9.96 -13.29
CA SER A 200 -16.65 -10.12 -14.50
C SER A 200 -16.02 -11.51 -14.67
N ASN A 201 -15.76 -12.22 -13.57
CA ASN A 201 -15.12 -13.54 -13.58
C ASN A 201 -16.12 -14.70 -13.66
N ASP A 202 -17.41 -14.46 -13.44
CA ASP A 202 -18.44 -15.51 -13.44
C ASP A 202 -18.82 -16.00 -14.86
N GLY A 203 -18.36 -15.31 -15.91
CA GLY A 203 -18.48 -15.77 -17.30
C GLY A 203 -17.73 -17.08 -17.62
N PHE A 204 -16.92 -17.61 -16.68
CA PHE A 204 -16.07 -18.78 -16.89
C PHE A 204 -16.38 -20.00 -15.99
N ARG A 205 -17.44 -19.98 -15.17
CA ARG A 205 -17.75 -21.08 -14.24
C ARG A 205 -19.08 -21.76 -14.54
N THR A 206 -19.03 -22.86 -15.29
CA THR A 206 -20.12 -23.86 -15.33
C THR A 206 -20.03 -24.72 -14.06
N GLY A 207 -20.94 -24.50 -13.11
CA GLY A 207 -21.02 -25.27 -11.88
C GLY A 207 -21.47 -26.72 -12.11
N SER A 208 -20.84 -27.67 -11.41
CA SER A 208 -21.31 -29.06 -11.36
C SER A 208 -22.50 -29.18 -10.40
N ALA A 209 -23.52 -29.95 -10.80
CA ALA A 209 -24.75 -30.10 -10.05
C ALA A 209 -24.55 -31.01 -8.82
N GLY A 210 -24.60 -30.43 -7.63
CA GLY A 210 -24.77 -31.16 -6.36
C GLY A 210 -26.19 -31.70 -6.21
N THR A 211 -26.35 -32.80 -5.46
CA THR A 211 -27.58 -33.61 -5.36
C THR A 211 -28.61 -33.13 -4.32
N GLY A 212 -28.55 -31.87 -3.88
CA GLY A 212 -29.51 -31.27 -2.94
C GLY A 212 -30.00 -29.90 -3.40
N LYS A 213 -31.25 -29.54 -3.07
CA LYS A 213 -31.74 -28.16 -3.24
C LYS A 213 -30.96 -27.27 -2.27
N GLU A 214 -29.92 -26.60 -2.77
CA GLU A 214 -29.16 -25.63 -1.98
C GLU A 214 -30.05 -24.51 -1.48
N ASN A 215 -29.88 -24.12 -0.21
CA ASN A 215 -30.60 -23.00 0.38
C ASN A 215 -29.99 -21.67 -0.10
N GLU A 216 -30.68 -21.03 -1.03
CA GLU A 216 -30.34 -19.71 -1.60
C GLU A 216 -29.99 -18.66 -0.52
N SER A 217 -30.73 -18.63 0.60
CA SER A 217 -30.46 -17.66 1.68
C SER A 217 -29.15 -17.94 2.42
N LEU A 218 -28.80 -19.21 2.63
CA LEU A 218 -27.53 -19.58 3.26
C LEU A 218 -26.34 -19.27 2.34
N LYS A 219 -26.46 -19.59 1.04
CA LYS A 219 -25.46 -19.19 0.05
C LYS A 219 -25.19 -17.70 0.04
N LYS A 220 -26.25 -16.89 0.07
CA LYS A 220 -26.13 -15.43 0.08
C LYS A 220 -25.40 -14.93 1.32
N LYS A 221 -25.76 -15.45 2.51
CA LYS A 221 -25.06 -15.10 3.76
C LYS A 221 -23.59 -15.52 3.77
N ASP A 222 -23.28 -16.71 3.26
CA ASP A 222 -21.90 -17.18 3.16
C ASP A 222 -21.07 -16.35 2.18
N ALA A 223 -21.67 -15.92 1.07
CA ALA A 223 -21.04 -15.02 0.10
C ALA A 223 -20.77 -13.64 0.73
N GLU A 224 -21.76 -13.05 1.39
CA GLU A 224 -21.63 -11.77 2.12
C GLU A 224 -20.51 -11.85 3.18
N PHE A 225 -20.50 -12.90 4.00
CA PHE A 225 -19.46 -13.10 5.02
C PHE A 225 -18.04 -13.22 4.42
N LYS A 226 -17.90 -13.91 3.28
CA LYS A 226 -16.60 -14.03 2.58
C LYS A 226 -16.13 -12.67 2.07
N VAL A 227 -17.03 -11.88 1.49
CA VAL A 227 -16.70 -10.53 0.99
C VAL A 227 -16.27 -9.63 2.15
N ASP A 228 -17.00 -9.65 3.26
CA ASP A 228 -16.66 -8.84 4.44
C ASP A 228 -15.28 -9.18 5.01
N LYS A 229 -14.95 -10.47 5.07
CA LYS A 229 -13.61 -10.91 5.49
C LYS A 229 -12.51 -10.45 4.53
N GLN A 230 -12.79 -10.42 3.22
CA GLN A 230 -11.84 -9.92 2.22
C GLN A 230 -11.63 -8.41 2.37
N VAL A 231 -12.70 -7.64 2.57
CA VAL A 231 -12.64 -6.20 2.85
C VAL A 231 -11.81 -5.92 4.10
N ASP A 232 -12.13 -6.57 5.23
CA ASP A 232 -11.38 -6.41 6.48
C ASP A 232 -9.87 -6.72 6.29
N SER A 233 -9.56 -7.82 5.59
CA SER A 233 -8.16 -8.23 5.34
C SER A 233 -7.44 -7.22 4.47
N PHE A 234 -8.08 -6.73 3.41
CA PHE A 234 -7.53 -5.71 2.53
C PHE A 234 -7.30 -4.40 3.28
N MET A 235 -8.29 -3.92 4.03
CA MET A 235 -8.19 -2.71 4.83
C MET A 235 -7.07 -2.80 5.88
N PHE A 236 -6.83 -3.97 6.45
CA PHE A 236 -5.72 -4.17 7.40
C PHE A 236 -4.34 -4.10 6.72
N ILE A 237 -4.22 -4.62 5.50
CA ILE A 237 -2.98 -4.59 4.70
C ILE A 237 -2.62 -3.13 4.37
N TYR A 238 -3.57 -2.33 3.88
CA TYR A 238 -3.36 -0.92 3.53
C TYR A 238 -3.53 0.03 4.71
N LEU A 239 -3.61 -0.48 5.95
CA LEU A 239 -3.88 0.34 7.13
C LEU A 239 -2.87 1.47 7.32
N ASN A 240 -1.61 1.26 6.95
CA ASN A 240 -0.54 2.24 7.09
C ASN A 240 -0.91 3.60 6.46
N ASP A 241 -1.65 3.59 5.35
CA ASP A 241 -2.08 4.80 4.63
C ASP A 241 -3.19 5.57 5.38
N TYR A 242 -3.82 4.94 6.38
CA TYR A 242 -4.92 5.48 7.18
C TYR A 242 -4.55 5.76 8.65
N ILE A 243 -3.30 5.53 9.06
CA ILE A 243 -2.84 5.88 10.41
C ILE A 243 -2.49 7.36 10.45
N LYS A 244 -3.17 8.11 11.32
CA LYS A 244 -3.07 9.59 11.39
C LYS A 244 -2.32 10.11 12.61
N THR A 245 -2.14 9.27 13.62
CA THR A 245 -1.55 9.65 14.91
C THR A 245 -0.85 8.46 15.55
N ILE A 246 0.14 8.71 16.42
CA ILE A 246 0.84 7.67 17.19
C ILE A 246 0.05 7.16 18.39
N GLU A 247 -1.08 7.78 18.72
CA GLU A 247 -1.97 7.37 19.78
C GLU A 247 -3.25 6.76 19.20
N ILE A 248 -3.82 5.78 19.88
CA ILE A 248 -5.12 5.23 19.48
C ILE A 248 -6.18 6.11 20.14
N PRO A 249 -6.99 6.87 19.37
CA PRO A 249 -7.99 7.74 19.96
C PRO A 249 -9.04 6.92 20.73
N THR A 250 -9.48 7.46 21.86
CA THR A 250 -10.63 6.92 22.58
C THR A 250 -11.90 7.30 21.84
N THR A 251 -12.72 6.32 21.48
CA THR A 251 -14.08 6.58 21.00
C THR A 251 -14.90 7.10 22.18
N ASN A 252 -15.27 8.39 22.16
CA ASN A 252 -16.37 8.90 22.99
C ASN A 252 -17.70 8.32 22.53
#